data_AF-A0A8J4S7S4-F1
#
_entry.id   AF-A0A8J4S7S4-F1
#
_cell.length_a   1.000
_cell.length_b   1.000
_cell.length_c   1.000
_cell.angle_alpha   90.00
_cell.angle_beta   90.00
_cell.angle_gamma   90.00
#
_symmetry.space_group_name_H-M   'P 1'
#
loop_
_entity.id
_entity.type
_entity.pdbx_description
1 polymer ?
#
loop_
_entity_poly.entity_id
_entity_poly.type
_entity_poly.pdbx_seq_one_letter_code
_entity_poly.pdbx_strand_id
1 'polypeptide(L)'
;MLSTSPTATSSSDSEASERDALINSDALLVGAASHSGAHSKQKRRSSFDWLLGVVFLVIVALIWTFASVLVQYIFHNLSFQGPFFLTYVGISLFSVNLPLWYASQVLLPRAKAWLRGQPTDGKLSHAKLLRRSGKQASYSQIFRISAIISPLWFTANFTYNESLNLTSVSSSTIVSSTSTVFTFLLSVCALKEPFVWMKLAGVMLCMTGNITTIFNDVGEDNGADHAAGDLVALFAAFMYGVYTTAIRRLIPDEESVSISLFFGFIGVINMVCLLPFVLAFHYSGVESLSGLSLEILLLIGVKGLFDNVLSDYLWARAVLLTSPTVATVGLSLTVPLAIVADFWFHGILPTNVTLVASALVISGFVFINVSTKQNQHEYHPQRSKDRSDTGADTRLRSNSVDRMAA
;
A
#
# COMPACT_ATOMS: atom_id res chain seq x y z
N MET A 1 26.82 -39.02 86.88
CA MET A 1 26.51 -39.87 85.73
C MET A 1 25.30 -39.27 85.02
N LEU A 2 25.48 -38.95 83.73
CA LEU A 2 24.48 -38.76 82.67
C LEU A 2 23.30 -37.77 82.90
N SER A 3 22.77 -37.02 81.93
CA SER A 3 23.07 -36.73 80.52
C SER A 3 21.91 -35.85 79.99
N THR A 4 22.23 -34.81 79.19
CA THR A 4 21.52 -34.29 77.98
C THR A 4 20.00 -34.00 78.02
N SER A 5 19.42 -32.94 77.45
CA SER A 5 19.79 -31.95 76.41
C SER A 5 18.69 -30.84 76.35
N PRO A 6 18.90 -29.72 75.62
CA PRO A 6 17.93 -28.63 75.49
C PRO A 6 17.02 -28.77 74.25
N THR A 7 15.80 -28.27 74.37
CA THR A 7 14.74 -28.25 73.35
C THR A 7 14.94 -27.09 72.37
N ALA A 8 14.96 -27.39 71.06
CA ALA A 8 14.89 -26.41 69.97
C ALA A 8 13.66 -26.70 69.11
N THR A 9 12.74 -25.74 68.99
CA THR A 9 11.64 -25.74 68.00
C THR A 9 11.28 -24.30 67.64
N SER A 10 11.87 -23.77 66.57
CA SER A 10 11.37 -22.58 65.85
C SER A 10 12.13 -22.42 64.53
N SER A 11 11.79 -23.18 63.49
CA SER A 11 12.37 -22.94 62.15
C SER A 11 11.55 -23.42 60.96
N SER A 12 10.44 -24.16 61.13
CA SER A 12 9.71 -24.74 59.97
C SER A 12 8.69 -23.80 59.32
N ASP A 13 8.07 -22.90 60.08
CA ASP A 13 6.92 -22.12 59.58
C ASP A 13 7.33 -20.79 58.92
N SER A 14 8.48 -20.21 59.26
CA SER A 14 8.99 -19.00 58.57
C SER A 14 9.61 -19.34 57.21
N GLU A 15 10.28 -20.49 57.09
CA GLU A 15 10.90 -20.92 55.84
C GLU A 15 9.87 -21.25 54.74
N ALA A 16 8.70 -21.75 55.11
CA ALA A 16 7.61 -22.01 54.15
C ALA A 16 7.02 -20.71 53.60
N SER A 17 6.79 -19.70 54.47
CA SER A 17 6.25 -18.40 54.06
C SER A 17 7.24 -17.57 53.22
N GLU A 18 8.55 -17.66 53.48
CA GLU A 18 9.56 -16.99 52.65
C GLU A 18 9.72 -17.65 51.28
N ARG A 19 9.64 -18.99 51.20
CA ARG A 19 9.71 -19.71 49.93
C ARG A 19 8.52 -19.39 49.03
N ASP A 20 7.31 -19.31 49.56
CA ASP A 20 6.12 -18.94 48.78
C ASP A 20 6.14 -17.48 48.32
N ALA A 21 6.71 -16.57 49.12
CA ALA A 21 6.91 -15.17 48.73
C ALA A 21 7.96 -15.02 47.61
N LEU A 22 9.04 -15.80 47.65
CA LEU A 22 10.07 -15.83 46.61
C LEU A 22 9.54 -16.42 45.29
N ILE A 23 8.76 -17.51 45.35
CA ILE A 23 8.15 -18.13 44.17
C ILE A 23 7.16 -17.19 43.48
N ASN A 24 6.33 -16.46 44.25
CA ASN A 24 5.41 -15.47 43.68
C ASN A 24 6.14 -14.26 43.08
N SER A 25 7.27 -13.85 43.67
CA SER A 25 8.10 -12.75 43.15
C SER A 25 8.78 -13.12 41.83
N ASP A 26 9.33 -14.33 41.73
CA ASP A 26 9.92 -14.85 40.49
C ASP A 26 8.86 -15.05 39.40
N ALA A 27 7.66 -15.54 39.75
CA ALA A 27 6.55 -15.64 38.80
C ALA A 27 6.09 -14.27 38.27
N LEU A 28 6.07 -13.24 39.13
CA LEU A 28 5.77 -11.85 38.74
C LEU A 28 6.87 -11.26 37.84
N LEU A 29 8.14 -11.50 38.15
CA LEU A 29 9.28 -11.05 37.35
C LEU A 29 9.34 -11.74 35.99
N VAL A 30 9.05 -13.04 35.92
CA VAL A 30 8.97 -13.80 34.66
C VAL A 30 7.77 -13.36 33.82
N GLY A 31 6.62 -13.09 34.45
CA GLY A 31 5.44 -12.51 33.80
C GLY A 31 5.71 -11.11 33.22
N ALA A 32 6.39 -10.25 33.98
CA ALA A 32 6.79 -8.91 33.56
C ALA A 32 7.84 -8.93 32.43
N ALA A 33 8.83 -9.83 32.52
CA ALA A 33 9.84 -10.01 31.47
C ALA A 33 9.24 -10.57 30.17
N SER A 34 8.27 -11.50 30.26
CA SER A 34 7.54 -12.05 29.13
C SER A 34 6.66 -11.00 28.44
N HIS A 35 5.92 -10.20 29.22
CA HIS A 35 5.13 -9.09 28.68
C HIS A 35 5.99 -7.99 28.05
N SER A 36 7.13 -7.65 28.66
CA SER A 36 8.08 -6.66 28.13
C SER A 36 8.80 -7.16 26.85
N GLY A 37 9.13 -8.46 26.81
CA GLY A 37 9.68 -9.13 25.62
C GLY A 37 8.69 -9.23 24.45
N ALA A 38 7.40 -9.44 24.74
CA ALA A 38 6.35 -9.44 23.73
C ALA A 38 6.08 -8.02 23.18
N HIS A 39 6.00 -7.01 24.06
CA HIS A 39 5.84 -5.60 23.65
C HIS A 39 7.02 -5.09 22.82
N SER A 40 8.27 -5.42 23.19
CA SER A 40 9.46 -5.03 22.43
C SER A 40 9.53 -5.72 21.06
N LYS A 41 9.16 -7.01 20.97
CA LYS A 41 9.06 -7.73 19.69
C LYS A 41 7.96 -7.16 18.79
N GLN A 42 6.79 -6.85 19.34
CA GLN A 42 5.67 -6.23 18.61
C GLN A 42 6.07 -4.84 18.08
N LYS A 43 6.73 -4.02 18.91
CA LYS A 43 7.20 -2.68 18.55
C LYS A 43 8.26 -2.71 17.45
N ARG A 44 9.24 -3.63 17.55
CA ARG A 44 10.30 -3.77 16.55
C ARG A 44 9.77 -4.25 15.19
N ARG A 45 8.72 -5.07 15.21
CA ARG A 45 8.01 -5.53 14.00
C ARG A 45 7.26 -4.38 13.33
N SER A 46 6.52 -3.58 14.09
CA SER A 46 5.80 -2.39 13.59
C SER A 46 6.73 -1.37 12.91
N SER A 47 7.89 -1.08 13.49
CA SER A 47 8.85 -0.13 12.87
C SER A 47 9.50 -0.68 11.61
N PHE A 48 9.73 -1.99 11.53
CA PHE A 48 10.28 -2.65 10.35
C PHE A 48 9.27 -2.65 9.20
N ASP A 49 8.00 -2.98 9.48
CA ASP A 49 6.91 -2.99 8.51
C ASP A 49 6.70 -1.59 7.90
N TRP A 50 6.76 -0.54 8.72
CA TRP A 50 6.70 0.84 8.25
C TRP A 50 7.90 1.23 7.37
N LEU A 51 9.13 0.92 7.81
CA LEU A 51 10.34 1.22 7.04
C LEU A 51 10.32 0.50 5.68
N LEU A 52 9.86 -0.75 5.67
CA LEU A 52 9.69 -1.54 4.46
C LEU A 52 8.71 -0.86 3.49
N GLY A 53 7.59 -0.33 4.01
CA GLY A 53 6.65 0.46 3.23
C GLY A 53 7.28 1.71 2.61
N VAL A 54 8.08 2.46 3.36
CA VAL A 54 8.79 3.64 2.83
C VAL A 54 9.78 3.28 1.72
N VAL A 55 10.54 2.19 1.89
CA VAL A 55 11.46 1.70 0.85
C VAL A 55 10.70 1.34 -0.43
N PHE A 56 9.54 0.69 -0.32
CA PHE A 56 8.69 0.41 -1.47
C PHE A 56 8.25 1.69 -2.19
N LEU A 57 7.87 2.75 -1.47
CA LEU A 57 7.47 4.02 -2.09
C LEU A 57 8.60 4.67 -2.90
N VAL A 58 9.84 4.60 -2.40
CA VAL A 58 11.00 5.14 -3.14
C VAL A 58 11.24 4.37 -4.43
N ILE A 59 11.16 3.03 -4.38
CA ILE A 59 11.29 2.18 -5.57
C ILE A 59 10.17 2.50 -6.57
N VAL A 60 8.92 2.62 -6.08
CA VAL A 60 7.76 2.95 -6.90
C VAL A 60 7.93 4.30 -7.58
N ALA A 61 8.36 5.32 -6.83
CA ALA A 61 8.57 6.66 -7.37
C ALA A 61 9.59 6.68 -8.53
N LEU A 62 10.68 5.91 -8.41
CA LEU A 62 11.67 5.77 -9.48
C LEU A 62 11.09 5.08 -10.72
N ILE A 63 10.36 3.97 -10.53
CA ILE A 63 9.75 3.22 -11.64
C ILE A 63 8.72 4.08 -12.36
N TRP A 64 7.81 4.75 -11.62
CA TRP A 64 6.75 5.58 -12.20
C TRP A 64 7.30 6.79 -12.95
N THR A 65 8.37 7.39 -12.45
CA THR A 65 9.04 8.50 -13.15
C THR A 65 9.60 8.01 -14.49
N PHE A 66 10.34 6.90 -14.49
CA PHE A 66 10.87 6.33 -15.72
C PHE A 66 9.77 5.89 -16.70
N ALA A 67 8.69 5.30 -16.17
CA ALA A 67 7.54 4.91 -16.97
C ALA A 67 6.85 6.12 -17.63
N SER A 68 6.77 7.25 -16.93
CA SER A 68 6.18 8.49 -17.48
C SER A 68 7.02 9.05 -18.63
N VAL A 69 8.35 9.05 -18.50
CA VAL A 69 9.27 9.41 -19.60
C VAL A 69 9.10 8.46 -20.78
N LEU A 70 9.01 7.15 -20.52
CA LEU A 70 8.81 6.15 -21.57
C LEU A 70 7.47 6.34 -22.31
N VAL A 71 6.41 6.73 -21.60
CA VAL A 71 5.12 7.07 -22.21
C VAL A 71 5.25 8.26 -23.14
N GLN A 72 5.91 9.33 -22.72
CA GLN A 72 6.15 10.49 -23.58
C GLN A 72 6.98 10.14 -24.80
N TYR A 73 8.01 9.31 -24.65
CA TYR A 73 8.78 8.80 -25.78
C TYR A 73 7.89 8.03 -26.77
N ILE A 74 6.99 7.18 -26.29
CA ILE A 74 6.04 6.44 -27.15
C ILE A 74 5.10 7.41 -27.89
N PHE A 75 4.59 8.43 -27.21
CA PHE A 75 3.64 9.38 -27.78
C PHE A 75 4.29 10.34 -28.78
N HIS A 76 5.45 10.92 -28.44
CA HIS A 76 6.07 12.00 -29.21
C HIS A 76 7.10 11.48 -30.22
N ASN A 77 7.99 10.55 -29.83
CA ASN A 77 9.05 10.06 -30.71
C ASN A 77 8.57 8.94 -31.63
N LEU A 78 7.73 8.03 -31.13
CA LEU A 78 7.15 6.94 -31.93
C LEU A 78 5.78 7.30 -32.54
N SER A 79 5.28 8.52 -32.27
CA SER A 79 4.03 9.07 -32.83
C SER A 79 2.80 8.18 -32.59
N PHE A 80 2.78 7.40 -31.50
CA PHE A 80 1.68 6.51 -31.17
C PHE A 80 0.74 7.17 -30.16
N GLN A 81 -0.21 7.97 -30.63
CA GLN A 81 -1.20 8.66 -29.78
C GLN A 81 -2.36 7.75 -29.39
N GLY A 82 -2.06 6.66 -28.68
CA GLY A 82 -3.06 5.69 -28.18
C GLY A 82 -3.07 5.58 -26.65
N PRO A 83 -3.38 6.65 -25.89
CA PRO A 83 -3.38 6.64 -24.43
C PRO A 83 -4.38 5.65 -23.82
N PHE A 84 -5.55 5.44 -24.44
CA PHE A 84 -6.50 4.42 -24.00
C PHE A 84 -5.95 3.01 -24.24
N PHE A 85 -5.43 2.71 -25.43
CA PHE A 85 -4.79 1.42 -25.71
C PHE A 85 -3.60 1.13 -24.79
N LEU A 86 -2.72 2.11 -24.58
CA LEU A 86 -1.56 1.99 -23.69
C LEU A 86 -2.00 1.66 -22.26
N THR A 87 -3.03 2.36 -21.76
CA THR A 87 -3.60 2.12 -20.43
C THR A 87 -4.26 0.74 -20.36
N TYR A 88 -5.01 0.34 -21.40
CA TYR A 88 -5.66 -0.95 -21.50
C TYR A 88 -4.67 -2.10 -21.41
N VAL A 89 -3.62 -2.11 -22.24
CA VAL A 89 -2.59 -3.16 -22.22
C VAL A 89 -1.89 -3.17 -20.87
N GLY A 90 -1.52 -1.99 -20.38
CA GLY A 90 -0.86 -1.84 -19.09
C GLY A 90 -1.63 -2.45 -17.92
N ILE A 91 -2.91 -2.12 -17.77
CA ILE A 91 -3.73 -2.61 -16.67
C ILE A 91 -4.13 -4.08 -16.89
N SER A 92 -4.35 -4.50 -18.14
CA SER A 92 -4.62 -5.90 -18.46
C SER A 92 -3.47 -6.83 -18.05
N LEU A 93 -2.23 -6.35 -18.07
CA LEU A 93 -1.06 -7.10 -17.60
C LEU A 93 -1.10 -7.43 -16.11
N PHE A 94 -1.93 -6.76 -15.29
CA PHE A 94 -2.17 -7.22 -13.93
C PHE A 94 -2.68 -8.67 -13.86
N SER A 95 -3.31 -9.18 -14.93
CA SER A 95 -3.75 -10.57 -15.02
C SER A 95 -2.60 -11.57 -14.83
N VAL A 96 -1.35 -11.19 -15.12
CA VAL A 96 -0.13 -11.98 -14.87
C VAL A 96 0.05 -12.30 -13.38
N ASN A 97 -0.53 -11.50 -12.47
CA ASN A 97 -0.52 -11.82 -11.04
C ASN A 97 -1.29 -13.09 -10.69
N LEU A 98 -2.28 -13.52 -11.48
CA LEU A 98 -3.02 -14.77 -11.24
C LEU A 98 -2.17 -16.03 -11.44
N PRO A 99 -1.53 -16.25 -12.61
CA PRO A 99 -0.63 -17.38 -12.79
C PRO A 99 0.60 -17.27 -11.89
N LEU A 100 1.12 -16.07 -11.63
CA LEU A 100 2.23 -15.88 -10.68
C LEU A 100 1.84 -16.30 -9.26
N TRP A 101 0.65 -15.93 -8.80
CA TRP A 101 0.11 -16.35 -7.52
C TRP A 101 -0.05 -17.87 -7.48
N TYR A 102 -0.65 -18.48 -8.50
CA TYR A 102 -0.81 -19.93 -8.58
C TYR A 102 0.53 -20.66 -8.59
N ALA A 103 1.49 -20.17 -9.37
CA ALA A 103 2.85 -20.70 -9.40
C ALA A 103 3.53 -20.61 -8.03
N SER A 104 3.36 -19.49 -7.32
CA SER A 104 3.95 -19.29 -6.00
C SER A 104 3.39 -20.24 -4.93
N GLN A 105 2.09 -20.56 -5.01
CA GLN A 105 1.38 -21.37 -4.03
C GLN A 105 1.41 -22.87 -4.34
N VAL A 106 1.54 -23.24 -5.61
CA VAL A 106 1.40 -24.62 -6.08
C VAL A 106 2.68 -25.15 -6.72
N LEU A 107 3.25 -24.43 -7.69
CA LEU A 107 4.42 -24.90 -8.43
C LEU A 107 5.70 -24.81 -7.58
N LEU A 108 5.95 -23.70 -6.89
CA LEU A 108 7.15 -23.52 -6.07
C LEU A 108 7.23 -24.51 -4.89
N PRO A 109 6.17 -24.76 -4.10
CA PRO A 109 6.23 -25.76 -3.04
C PRO A 109 6.39 -27.18 -3.58
N ARG A 110 5.77 -27.50 -4.72
CA ARG A 110 5.96 -28.79 -5.41
C ARG A 110 7.40 -28.96 -5.89
N ALA A 111 7.96 -27.94 -6.53
CA ALA A 111 9.35 -27.95 -6.99
C ALA A 111 10.33 -28.07 -5.81
N LYS A 112 10.10 -27.35 -4.70
CA LYS A 112 10.91 -27.47 -3.47
C LYS A 112 10.77 -28.84 -2.81
N ALA A 113 9.58 -29.44 -2.79
CA ALA A 113 9.35 -30.78 -2.25
C ALA A 113 10.03 -31.86 -3.12
N TRP A 114 9.94 -31.73 -4.44
CA TRP A 114 10.63 -32.58 -5.41
C TRP A 114 12.16 -32.47 -5.26
N LEU A 115 12.71 -31.26 -5.16
CA LEU A 115 14.15 -31.01 -4.92
C LEU A 115 14.64 -31.60 -3.59
N ARG A 116 13.77 -31.72 -2.58
CA ARG A 116 14.11 -32.30 -1.27
C ARG A 116 13.88 -33.81 -1.19
N GLY A 117 13.53 -34.47 -2.30
CA GLY A 117 13.26 -35.90 -2.33
C GLY A 117 12.07 -36.33 -1.47
N GLN A 118 11.18 -35.41 -1.11
CA GLN A 118 9.98 -35.72 -0.33
C GLN A 118 8.89 -36.26 -1.26
N PRO A 119 8.14 -37.32 -0.86
CA PRO A 119 7.05 -37.83 -1.67
C PRO A 119 6.05 -36.71 -1.95
N THR A 120 5.81 -36.45 -3.22
CA THR A 120 4.87 -35.44 -3.72
C THR A 120 3.42 -35.94 -3.69
N ASP A 121 3.14 -36.96 -2.86
CA ASP A 121 1.80 -37.45 -2.62
C ASP A 121 1.08 -36.60 -1.58
N GLY A 122 0.48 -35.55 -2.10
CA GLY A 122 -0.36 -34.67 -1.32
C GLY A 122 -0.82 -33.55 -2.22
N LYS A 123 -1.94 -33.77 -2.91
CA LYS A 123 -2.78 -32.69 -3.43
C LYS A 123 -2.77 -31.57 -2.39
N LEU A 124 -2.10 -30.43 -2.64
CA LEU A 124 -2.60 -29.16 -2.14
C LEU A 124 -3.90 -28.96 -2.92
N SER A 125 -4.93 -29.70 -2.51
CA SER A 125 -6.26 -29.63 -3.09
C SER A 125 -6.65 -28.17 -3.05
N HIS A 126 -7.33 -27.67 -4.09
CA HIS A 126 -7.87 -26.31 -4.09
C HIS A 126 -8.53 -25.97 -2.75
N ALA A 127 -9.19 -26.96 -2.11
CA ALA A 127 -9.78 -26.87 -0.78
C ALA A 127 -8.80 -26.55 0.37
N LYS A 128 -7.55 -27.02 0.35
CA LYS A 128 -6.53 -26.70 1.38
C LYS A 128 -5.85 -25.34 1.13
N LEU A 129 -5.70 -24.91 -0.14
CA LEU A 129 -5.31 -23.53 -0.47
C LEU A 129 -6.41 -22.54 -0.01
N LEU A 130 -7.67 -22.88 -0.30
CA LEU A 130 -8.88 -22.20 0.20
C LEU A 130 -8.97 -22.16 1.72
N ARG A 131 -8.49 -23.20 2.44
CA ARG A 131 -8.58 -23.30 3.90
C ARG A 131 -7.36 -22.71 4.64
N ARG A 132 -6.19 -22.62 3.99
CA ARG A 132 -5.08 -21.77 4.47
C ARG A 132 -5.44 -20.29 4.37
N SER A 133 -6.32 -19.96 3.43
CA SER A 133 -7.13 -18.75 3.33
C SER A 133 -8.29 -18.69 4.36
N GLY A 134 -8.21 -19.38 5.51
CA GLY A 134 -9.24 -19.29 6.57
C GLY A 134 -9.33 -17.91 7.24
N LYS A 135 -8.31 -17.05 7.05
CA LYS A 135 -8.31 -15.61 7.39
C LYS A 135 -8.54 -14.70 6.18
N GLN A 136 -8.45 -15.24 4.97
CA GLN A 136 -8.48 -14.48 3.73
C GLN A 136 -9.90 -14.49 3.15
N ALA A 137 -10.33 -13.36 2.61
CA ALA A 137 -11.62 -13.12 2.01
C ALA A 137 -11.90 -14.12 0.90
N SER A 138 -13.18 -14.52 0.79
CA SER A 138 -13.64 -15.37 -0.29
C SER A 138 -13.29 -14.77 -1.65
N TYR A 139 -12.94 -15.60 -2.64
CA TYR A 139 -12.67 -15.15 -4.01
C TYR A 139 -13.79 -14.27 -4.58
N SER A 140 -15.05 -14.55 -4.24
CA SER A 140 -16.18 -13.72 -4.67
C SER A 140 -16.13 -12.32 -4.05
N GLN A 141 -15.67 -12.20 -2.81
CA GLN A 141 -15.49 -10.90 -2.15
C GLN A 141 -14.32 -10.14 -2.77
N ILE A 142 -13.18 -10.80 -3.01
CA ILE A 142 -12.03 -10.17 -3.69
C ILE A 142 -12.44 -9.70 -5.09
N PHE A 143 -13.15 -10.54 -5.84
CA PHE A 143 -13.67 -10.19 -7.16
C PHE A 143 -14.61 -8.98 -7.12
N ARG A 144 -15.54 -8.92 -6.16
CA ARG A 144 -16.44 -7.76 -5.99
C ARG A 144 -15.66 -6.48 -5.67
N ILE A 145 -14.67 -6.56 -4.78
CA ILE A 145 -13.80 -5.42 -4.44
C ILE A 145 -13.02 -4.97 -5.67
N SER A 146 -12.38 -5.90 -6.39
CA SER A 146 -11.69 -5.62 -7.65
C SER A 146 -12.61 -5.01 -8.69
N ALA A 147 -13.85 -5.48 -8.84
CA ALA A 147 -14.82 -4.94 -9.78
C ALA A 147 -15.25 -3.50 -9.47
N ILE A 148 -15.34 -3.14 -8.18
CA ILE A 148 -15.63 -1.75 -7.77
C ILE A 148 -14.43 -0.83 -8.02
N ILE A 149 -13.21 -1.31 -7.75
CA ILE A 149 -11.99 -0.50 -7.89
C ILE A 149 -11.53 -0.39 -9.34
N SER A 150 -11.74 -1.42 -10.17
CA SER A 150 -11.29 -1.49 -11.57
C SER A 150 -11.64 -0.24 -12.39
N PRO A 151 -12.89 0.26 -12.44
CA PRO A 151 -13.21 1.45 -13.21
C PRO A 151 -12.52 2.70 -12.66
N LEU A 152 -12.44 2.88 -11.34
CA LEU A 152 -11.76 4.02 -10.71
C LEU A 152 -10.26 4.03 -11.04
N TRP A 153 -9.65 2.84 -10.98
CA TRP A 153 -8.24 2.64 -11.33
C TRP A 153 -7.97 2.96 -12.79
N PHE A 154 -8.79 2.40 -13.69
CA PHE A 154 -8.65 2.61 -15.12
C PHE A 154 -8.82 4.09 -15.48
N THR A 155 -9.88 4.73 -14.98
CA THR A 155 -10.13 6.15 -15.24
C THR A 155 -8.96 7.01 -14.78
N ALA A 156 -8.44 6.82 -13.56
CA ALA A 156 -7.31 7.59 -13.06
C ALA A 156 -6.06 7.45 -13.96
N ASN A 157 -5.70 6.22 -14.30
CA ASN A 157 -4.51 5.93 -15.11
C ASN A 157 -4.66 6.40 -16.56
N PHE A 158 -5.86 6.24 -17.13
CA PHE A 158 -6.16 6.71 -18.48
C PHE A 158 -6.00 8.23 -18.55
N THR A 159 -6.60 8.96 -17.61
CA THR A 159 -6.51 10.42 -17.59
C THR A 159 -5.08 10.90 -17.30
N TYR A 160 -4.30 10.17 -16.50
CA TYR A 160 -2.88 10.50 -16.32
C TYR A 160 -2.05 10.26 -17.59
N ASN A 161 -2.28 9.16 -18.31
CA ASN A 161 -1.60 8.93 -19.58
C ASN A 161 -2.04 9.95 -20.64
N GLU A 162 -3.32 10.32 -20.67
CA GLU A 162 -3.81 11.40 -21.53
C GLU A 162 -3.12 12.73 -21.21
N SER A 163 -2.92 13.07 -19.93
CA SER A 163 -2.21 14.30 -19.57
C SER A 163 -0.76 14.29 -20.06
N LEU A 164 -0.07 13.15 -20.01
CA LEU A 164 1.29 13.02 -20.54
C LEU A 164 1.38 13.17 -22.06
N ASN A 165 0.28 12.95 -22.79
CA ASN A 165 0.18 13.22 -24.23
C ASN A 165 -0.05 14.71 -24.53
N LEU A 166 -0.61 15.46 -23.58
CA LEU A 166 -0.99 16.87 -23.74
C LEU A 166 0.02 17.84 -23.10
N THR A 167 0.80 17.41 -22.10
CA THR A 167 1.75 18.24 -21.37
C THR A 167 3.02 17.47 -20.97
N SER A 168 4.01 18.15 -20.38
CA SER A 168 5.30 17.56 -19.98
C SER A 168 5.20 16.56 -18.82
N VAL A 169 6.24 15.73 -18.60
CA VAL A 169 6.27 14.78 -17.48
C VAL A 169 6.24 15.54 -16.17
N SER A 170 7.06 16.59 -16.05
CA SER A 170 7.11 17.43 -14.85
C SER A 170 5.76 18.07 -14.57
N SER A 171 5.14 18.74 -15.53
CA SER A 171 3.85 19.44 -15.33
C SER A 171 2.74 18.44 -14.95
N SER A 172 2.63 17.30 -15.67
CA SER A 172 1.68 16.22 -15.32
C SER A 172 1.93 15.66 -13.92
N THR A 173 3.19 15.46 -13.52
CA THR A 173 3.56 14.89 -12.21
C THR A 173 3.32 15.88 -11.08
N ILE A 174 3.60 17.16 -11.30
CA ILE A 174 3.32 18.25 -10.36
C ILE A 174 1.81 18.33 -10.11
N VAL A 175 1.00 18.36 -11.16
CA VAL A 175 -0.45 18.42 -11.01
C VAL A 175 -1.00 17.13 -10.41
N SER A 176 -0.50 15.95 -10.80
CA SER A 176 -0.95 14.67 -10.25
C SER A 176 -0.60 14.50 -8.76
N SER A 177 0.49 15.10 -8.29
CA SER A 177 0.89 15.07 -6.88
C SER A 177 -0.05 15.87 -5.95
N THR A 178 -0.96 16.68 -6.50
CA THR A 178 -2.10 17.26 -5.75
C THR A 178 -3.06 16.19 -5.21
N SER A 179 -2.97 14.95 -5.71
CA SER A 179 -3.69 13.77 -5.20
C SER A 179 -3.46 13.53 -3.71
N THR A 180 -2.34 14.00 -3.15
CA THR A 180 -2.04 13.97 -1.71
C THR A 180 -3.09 14.71 -0.88
N VAL A 181 -3.55 15.87 -1.34
CA VAL A 181 -4.59 16.67 -0.68
C VAL A 181 -5.91 15.92 -0.72
N PHE A 182 -6.32 15.44 -1.90
CA PHE A 182 -7.55 14.67 -2.04
C PHE A 182 -7.53 13.40 -1.21
N THR A 183 -6.43 12.67 -1.22
CA THR A 183 -6.26 11.44 -0.43
C THR A 183 -6.32 11.73 1.06
N PHE A 184 -5.69 12.81 1.54
CA PHE A 184 -5.75 13.18 2.96
C PHE A 184 -7.18 13.52 3.37
N LEU A 185 -7.86 14.40 2.63
CA LEU A 185 -9.24 14.80 2.92
C LEU A 185 -10.19 13.60 2.90
N LEU A 186 -10.09 12.76 1.87
CA LEU A 186 -10.89 11.54 1.77
C LEU A 186 -10.54 10.53 2.85
N SER A 187 -9.29 10.43 3.29
CA SER A 187 -8.89 9.53 4.39
C SER A 187 -9.46 10.00 5.73
N VAL A 188 -9.45 11.30 6.01
CA VAL A 188 -10.07 11.85 7.22
C VAL A 188 -11.60 11.62 7.18
N CYS A 189 -12.26 11.92 6.06
CA CYS A 189 -13.72 11.80 5.94
C CYS A 189 -14.22 10.34 5.87
N ALA A 190 -13.58 9.50 5.05
CA ALA A 190 -14.08 8.16 4.72
C ALA A 190 -13.50 7.04 5.60
N LEU A 191 -12.26 7.19 6.09
CA LEU A 191 -11.62 6.20 6.98
C LEU A 191 -11.69 6.62 8.45
N LYS A 192 -12.12 7.86 8.73
CA LYS A 192 -12.10 8.44 10.09
C LYS A 192 -10.70 8.40 10.70
N GLU A 193 -9.66 8.58 9.89
CA GLU A 193 -8.31 8.75 10.41
C GLU A 193 -8.26 9.96 11.35
N PRO A 194 -7.55 9.87 12.48
CA PRO A 194 -7.40 11.01 13.37
C PRO A 194 -6.74 12.15 12.59
N PHE A 195 -7.35 13.33 12.68
CA PHE A 195 -6.81 14.52 12.05
C PHE A 195 -5.52 14.92 12.77
N VAL A 196 -4.38 14.66 12.12
CA VAL A 196 -3.06 14.99 12.64
C VAL A 196 -2.56 16.23 11.92
N TRP A 197 -2.36 17.32 12.65
CA TRP A 197 -1.84 18.59 12.12
C TRP A 197 -0.53 18.44 11.35
N MET A 198 0.33 17.50 11.75
CA MET A 198 1.58 17.20 11.05
C MET A 198 1.36 16.60 9.66
N LYS A 199 0.32 15.77 9.47
CA LYS A 199 -0.05 15.24 8.14
C LYS A 199 -0.55 16.38 7.25
N LEU A 200 -1.41 17.24 7.78
CA LEU A 200 -1.90 18.42 7.05
C LEU A 200 -0.74 19.36 6.67
N ALA A 201 0.17 19.64 7.60
CA ALA A 201 1.31 20.52 7.35
C ALA A 201 2.21 19.99 6.23
N GLY A 202 2.52 18.69 6.21
CA GLY A 202 3.30 18.11 5.12
C GLY A 202 2.56 18.10 3.78
N VAL A 203 1.24 17.84 3.78
CA VAL A 203 0.41 17.97 2.57
C VAL A 203 0.41 19.41 2.04
N MET A 204 0.27 20.40 2.91
CA MET A 204 0.31 21.82 2.53
C MET A 204 1.69 22.26 2.03
N LEU A 205 2.76 21.71 2.59
CA LEU A 205 4.13 21.96 2.12
C LEU A 205 4.35 21.40 0.71
N CYS A 206 3.89 20.17 0.45
CA CYS A 206 3.90 19.58 -0.89
C CYS A 206 3.04 20.40 -1.87
N MET A 207 1.83 20.81 -1.46
CA MET A 207 0.93 21.61 -2.29
C MET A 207 1.52 22.98 -2.64
N THR A 208 2.20 23.62 -1.70
CA THR A 208 2.89 24.90 -1.94
C THR A 208 4.01 24.73 -2.98
N GLY A 209 4.79 23.65 -2.88
CA GLY A 209 5.79 23.30 -3.89
C GLY A 209 5.17 23.18 -5.28
N ASN A 210 4.07 22.43 -5.39
CA ASN A 210 3.39 22.17 -6.67
C ASN A 210 2.76 23.42 -7.29
N ILE A 211 2.13 24.27 -6.47
CA ILE A 211 1.51 25.51 -6.94
C ILE A 211 2.58 26.47 -7.49
N THR A 212 3.74 26.55 -6.83
CA THR A 212 4.84 27.41 -7.28
C THR A 212 5.33 27.00 -8.66
N THR A 213 5.41 25.70 -8.95
CA THR A 213 5.82 25.20 -10.27
C THR A 213 4.79 25.46 -11.36
N ILE A 214 3.48 25.31 -11.08
CA ILE A 214 2.43 25.59 -12.07
C ILE A 214 2.46 27.06 -12.51
N PHE A 215 2.61 28.00 -11.56
CA PHE A 215 2.66 29.43 -11.89
C PHE A 215 3.89 29.85 -12.70
N ASN A 216 4.96 29.04 -12.70
CA ASN A 216 6.15 29.29 -13.51
C ASN A 216 5.98 28.80 -14.97
N ASP A 217 5.18 27.76 -15.20
CA ASP A 217 4.91 27.22 -16.54
C ASP A 217 3.93 28.10 -17.35
N VAL A 218 3.16 28.99 -16.71
CA VAL A 218 2.20 29.90 -17.39
C VAL A 218 2.89 31.06 -18.15
N GLY A 219 4.23 31.11 -18.14
CA GLY A 219 5.02 32.23 -18.65
C GLY A 219 5.59 32.10 -20.06
N GLU A 220 5.54 30.92 -20.69
CA GLU A 220 6.09 30.67 -22.04
C GLU A 220 5.01 30.10 -22.99
N ASP A 221 5.12 30.46 -24.29
CA ASP A 221 4.12 30.32 -25.36
C ASP A 221 3.30 29.01 -25.42
N ASN A 222 2.01 29.13 -25.79
CA ASN A 222 0.96 28.10 -25.98
C ASN A 222 0.13 27.65 -24.74
N GLY A 223 -0.28 28.59 -23.89
CA GLY A 223 -1.04 28.30 -22.66
C GLY A 223 -2.42 27.61 -22.79
N ALA A 224 -2.98 27.40 -23.99
CA ALA A 224 -4.28 26.75 -24.17
C ALA A 224 -4.20 25.20 -24.16
N ASP A 225 -3.18 24.62 -24.79
CA ASP A 225 -3.01 23.16 -24.88
C ASP A 225 -2.47 22.58 -23.56
N HIS A 226 -1.60 23.32 -22.86
CA HIS A 226 -1.12 22.96 -21.52
C HIS A 226 -2.23 22.95 -20.47
N ALA A 227 -3.19 23.89 -20.54
CA ALA A 227 -4.29 23.97 -19.58
C ALA A 227 -5.23 22.76 -19.64
N ALA A 228 -5.45 22.19 -20.83
CA ALA A 228 -6.24 20.98 -20.99
C ALA A 228 -5.54 19.77 -20.35
N GLY A 229 -4.23 19.60 -20.60
CA GLY A 229 -3.41 18.57 -19.96
C GLY A 229 -3.43 18.66 -18.44
N ASP A 230 -3.28 19.87 -17.88
CA ASP A 230 -3.32 20.10 -16.43
C ASP A 230 -4.69 19.78 -15.83
N LEU A 231 -5.80 20.15 -16.48
CA LEU A 231 -7.14 19.83 -16.00
C LEU A 231 -7.38 18.31 -15.96
N VAL A 232 -6.92 17.60 -16.99
CA VAL A 232 -7.01 16.14 -17.06
C VAL A 232 -6.12 15.49 -16.00
N ALA A 233 -4.90 16.01 -15.76
CA ALA A 233 -4.03 15.56 -14.69
C ALA A 233 -4.63 15.79 -13.30
N LEU A 234 -5.33 16.91 -13.08
CA LEU A 234 -6.02 17.21 -11.82
C LEU A 234 -7.17 16.24 -11.57
N PHE A 235 -7.92 15.90 -12.63
CA PHE A 235 -8.95 14.89 -12.54
C PHE A 235 -8.37 13.50 -12.24
N ALA A 236 -7.25 13.14 -12.86
CA ALA A 236 -6.49 11.94 -12.53
C ALA A 236 -6.07 11.92 -11.05
N ALA A 237 -5.58 13.06 -10.52
CA ALA A 237 -5.20 13.22 -9.13
C ALA A 237 -6.35 13.00 -8.16
N PHE A 238 -7.54 13.51 -8.49
CA PHE A 238 -8.74 13.31 -7.70
C PHE A 238 -9.17 11.83 -7.71
N MET A 239 -9.27 11.21 -8.89
CA MET A 239 -9.59 9.78 -9.04
C MET A 239 -8.57 8.90 -8.30
N TYR A 240 -7.29 9.30 -8.33
CA TYR A 240 -6.22 8.65 -7.59
C TYR A 240 -6.49 8.62 -6.09
N GLY A 241 -6.85 9.76 -5.51
CA GLY A 241 -7.24 9.83 -4.10
C GLY A 241 -8.46 8.98 -3.80
N VAL A 242 -9.47 9.00 -4.67
CA VAL A 242 -10.70 8.19 -4.52
C VAL A 242 -10.38 6.70 -4.48
N TYR A 243 -9.64 6.16 -5.45
CA TYR A 243 -9.37 4.72 -5.48
C TYR A 243 -8.41 4.30 -4.35
N THR A 244 -7.43 5.14 -3.98
CA THR A 244 -6.50 4.83 -2.89
C THR A 244 -7.23 4.73 -1.55
N THR A 245 -8.11 5.70 -1.27
CA THR A 245 -8.99 5.68 -0.09
C THR A 245 -9.96 4.49 -0.14
N ALA A 246 -10.54 4.19 -1.31
CA ALA A 246 -11.45 3.06 -1.48
C ALA A 246 -10.76 1.71 -1.23
N ILE A 247 -9.52 1.51 -1.72
CA ILE A 247 -8.73 0.31 -1.46
C ILE A 247 -8.53 0.13 0.04
N ARG A 248 -8.11 1.17 0.76
CA ARG A 248 -7.88 1.07 2.20
C ARG A 248 -9.18 0.83 2.99
N ARG A 249 -10.31 1.34 2.52
CA ARG A 249 -11.63 1.11 3.14
C ARG A 249 -12.16 -0.30 2.88
N LEU A 250 -11.96 -0.84 1.68
CA LEU A 250 -12.44 -2.17 1.28
C LEU A 250 -11.49 -3.30 1.72
N ILE A 251 -10.20 -2.98 1.88
CA ILE A 251 -9.13 -3.90 2.30
C ILE A 251 -8.43 -3.30 3.54
N PRO A 252 -9.05 -3.38 4.73
CA PRO A 252 -8.46 -2.82 5.95
C PRO A 252 -7.23 -3.60 6.44
N ASP A 253 -7.23 -4.93 6.30
CA ASP A 253 -6.16 -5.82 6.79
C ASP A 253 -5.40 -6.49 5.64
N GLU A 254 -4.06 -6.40 5.62
CA GLU A 254 -3.21 -7.07 4.61
C GLU A 254 -3.40 -8.60 4.61
N GLU A 255 -3.64 -9.19 5.79
CA GLU A 255 -3.90 -10.64 5.90
C GLU A 255 -5.27 -11.06 5.34
N SER A 256 -6.20 -10.10 5.15
CA SER A 256 -7.57 -10.39 4.72
C SER A 256 -7.71 -10.57 3.22
N VAL A 257 -6.86 -9.96 2.38
CA VAL A 257 -6.98 -10.08 0.92
C VAL A 257 -5.61 -10.31 0.32
N SER A 258 -5.50 -11.32 -0.55
CA SER A 258 -4.29 -11.47 -1.36
C SER A 258 -4.23 -10.36 -2.40
N ILE A 259 -3.27 -9.45 -2.24
CA ILE A 259 -3.05 -8.31 -3.13
C ILE A 259 -2.81 -8.79 -4.58
N SER A 260 -2.08 -9.89 -4.77
CA SER A 260 -1.87 -10.48 -6.11
C SER A 260 -3.18 -10.95 -6.77
N LEU A 261 -4.09 -11.57 -6.01
CA LEU A 261 -5.40 -11.96 -6.54
C LEU A 261 -6.28 -10.74 -6.84
N PHE A 262 -6.23 -9.73 -5.98
CA PHE A 262 -6.95 -8.46 -6.17
C PHE A 262 -6.55 -7.78 -7.49
N PHE A 263 -5.25 -7.58 -7.72
CA PHE A 263 -4.76 -7.03 -9.00
C PHE A 263 -5.02 -7.97 -10.17
N GLY A 264 -4.83 -9.28 -9.98
CA GLY A 264 -5.14 -10.30 -10.96
C GLY A 264 -6.57 -10.17 -11.52
N PHE A 265 -7.55 -10.01 -10.64
CA PHE A 265 -8.94 -9.78 -11.05
C PHE A 265 -9.14 -8.41 -11.71
N ILE A 266 -8.50 -7.33 -11.23
CA ILE A 266 -8.53 -6.03 -11.92
C ILE A 266 -8.06 -6.19 -13.37
N GLY A 267 -6.95 -6.90 -13.60
CA GLY A 267 -6.41 -7.12 -14.94
C GLY A 267 -7.37 -7.90 -15.84
N VAL A 268 -7.96 -8.99 -15.33
CA VAL A 268 -8.93 -9.78 -16.12
C VAL A 268 -10.21 -8.99 -16.40
N ILE A 269 -10.73 -8.25 -15.41
CA ILE A 269 -11.92 -7.41 -15.59
C ILE A 269 -11.66 -6.36 -16.67
N ASN A 270 -10.53 -5.66 -16.62
CA ASN A 270 -10.18 -4.68 -17.64
C ASN A 270 -9.97 -5.33 -19.01
N MET A 271 -9.24 -6.45 -19.08
CA MET A 271 -8.99 -7.17 -20.33
C MET A 271 -10.31 -7.59 -21.01
N VAL A 272 -11.31 -8.04 -20.25
CA VAL A 272 -12.59 -8.49 -20.83
C VAL A 272 -13.55 -7.33 -21.08
N CYS A 273 -13.73 -6.43 -20.11
CA CYS A 273 -14.74 -5.38 -20.19
C CYS A 273 -14.34 -4.22 -21.10
N LEU A 274 -13.04 -3.92 -21.23
CA LEU A 274 -12.57 -2.79 -22.03
C LEU A 274 -12.13 -3.17 -23.44
N LEU A 275 -11.94 -4.47 -23.74
CA LEU A 275 -11.63 -4.93 -25.09
C LEU A 275 -12.66 -4.46 -26.15
N PRO A 276 -13.99 -4.52 -25.90
CA PRO A 276 -14.96 -3.98 -26.85
C PRO A 276 -14.78 -2.48 -27.14
N PHE A 277 -14.35 -1.70 -26.14
CA PHE A 277 -14.09 -0.27 -26.30
C PHE A 277 -12.82 -0.01 -27.10
N VAL A 278 -11.76 -0.80 -26.89
CA VAL A 278 -10.54 -0.74 -27.72
C VAL A 278 -10.88 -1.00 -29.19
N LEU A 279 -11.66 -2.06 -29.46
CA LEU A 279 -12.08 -2.38 -30.82
C LEU A 279 -12.96 -1.26 -31.40
N ALA A 280 -13.90 -0.73 -30.63
CA ALA A 280 -14.74 0.39 -31.06
C ALA A 280 -13.92 1.64 -31.39
N PHE A 281 -12.92 1.99 -30.59
CA PHE A 281 -12.02 3.13 -30.84
C PHE A 281 -11.14 2.91 -32.07
N HIS A 282 -10.68 1.67 -32.29
CA HIS A 282 -9.95 1.32 -33.49
C HIS A 282 -10.81 1.46 -34.76
N TYR A 283 -12.03 0.92 -34.75
CA TYR A 283 -12.92 0.98 -35.92
C TYR A 283 -13.50 2.38 -36.18
N SER A 284 -13.72 3.17 -35.13
CA SER A 284 -14.18 4.57 -35.27
C SER A 284 -13.05 5.53 -35.66
N GLY A 285 -11.79 5.09 -35.64
CA GLY A 285 -10.63 5.93 -35.94
C GLY A 285 -10.27 6.94 -34.85
N VAL A 286 -10.91 6.85 -33.67
CA VAL A 286 -10.58 7.68 -32.50
C VAL A 286 -9.16 7.38 -32.01
N GLU A 287 -8.79 6.09 -31.98
CA GLU A 287 -7.40 5.66 -31.77
C GLU A 287 -7.01 4.64 -32.85
N SER A 288 -6.16 5.03 -33.79
CA SER A 288 -5.71 4.10 -34.83
C SER A 288 -4.56 3.22 -34.33
N LEU A 289 -4.80 1.91 -34.28
CA LEU A 289 -3.77 0.89 -34.02
C LEU A 289 -2.89 0.59 -35.24
N SER A 290 -3.07 1.29 -36.36
CA SER A 290 -2.29 1.06 -37.60
C SER A 290 -0.80 1.39 -37.44
N GLY A 291 -0.45 2.27 -36.50
CA GLY A 291 0.94 2.62 -36.17
C GLY A 291 1.63 1.65 -35.21
N LEU A 292 0.99 0.54 -34.83
CA LEU A 292 1.51 -0.39 -33.85
C LEU A 292 2.71 -1.18 -34.41
N SER A 293 3.91 -0.78 -34.01
CA SER A 293 5.14 -1.55 -34.28
C SER A 293 5.41 -2.57 -33.18
N LEU A 294 6.21 -3.59 -33.49
CA LEU A 294 6.67 -4.57 -32.49
C LEU A 294 7.45 -3.87 -31.35
N GLU A 295 8.20 -2.83 -31.68
CA GLU A 295 8.92 -2.01 -30.70
C GLU A 295 7.95 -1.35 -29.71
N ILE A 296 6.90 -0.67 -30.19
CA ILE A 296 5.88 -0.05 -29.33
C ILE A 296 5.22 -1.10 -28.45
N LEU A 297 4.86 -2.25 -29.01
CA LEU A 297 4.23 -3.33 -28.24
C LEU A 297 5.15 -3.87 -27.14
N LEU A 298 6.44 -4.04 -27.42
CA LEU A 298 7.43 -4.47 -26.43
C LEU A 298 7.65 -3.41 -25.35
N LEU A 299 7.75 -2.12 -25.73
CA LEU A 299 7.89 -1.03 -24.77
C LEU A 299 6.67 -0.92 -23.85
N ILE A 300 5.44 -0.99 -24.40
CA ILE A 300 4.20 -1.01 -23.60
C ILE A 300 4.14 -2.25 -22.71
N GLY A 301 4.57 -3.41 -23.21
CA GLY A 301 4.62 -4.66 -22.43
C GLY A 301 5.59 -4.59 -21.25
N VAL A 302 6.82 -4.12 -21.50
CA VAL A 302 7.84 -3.91 -20.46
C VAL A 302 7.38 -2.85 -19.46
N LYS A 303 6.88 -1.71 -19.94
CA LYS A 303 6.25 -0.69 -19.08
C LYS A 303 5.19 -1.34 -18.21
N GLY A 304 4.22 -2.03 -18.79
CA GLY A 304 3.13 -2.61 -18.02
C GLY A 304 3.57 -3.64 -16.97
N LEU A 305 4.65 -4.38 -17.21
CA LEU A 305 5.19 -5.33 -16.24
C LEU A 305 5.92 -4.65 -15.07
N PHE A 306 6.74 -3.63 -15.35
CA PHE A 306 7.48 -2.93 -14.29
C PHE A 306 6.62 -1.89 -13.58
N ASP A 307 5.96 -1.04 -14.35
CA ASP A 307 5.13 0.06 -13.88
C ASP A 307 3.85 -0.45 -13.24
N ASN A 308 3.02 -1.20 -13.97
CA ASN A 308 1.76 -1.65 -13.39
C ASN A 308 2.00 -2.86 -12.48
N VAL A 309 2.46 -4.00 -13.01
CA VAL A 309 2.48 -5.25 -12.23
C VAL A 309 3.35 -5.18 -10.98
N LEU A 310 4.62 -4.77 -11.12
CA LEU A 310 5.55 -4.71 -9.99
C LEU A 310 5.35 -3.47 -9.12
N SER A 311 5.36 -2.28 -9.71
CA SER A 311 5.27 -1.02 -8.95
C SER A 311 3.95 -0.92 -8.19
N ASP A 312 2.80 -1.19 -8.83
CA ASP A 312 1.51 -1.02 -8.15
C ASP A 312 1.28 -2.08 -7.07
N TYR A 313 1.89 -3.26 -7.21
CA TYR A 313 1.91 -4.25 -6.14
C TYR A 313 2.70 -3.74 -4.93
N LEU A 314 3.89 -3.17 -5.14
CA LEU A 314 4.71 -2.57 -4.08
C LEU A 314 4.02 -1.36 -3.46
N TRP A 315 3.38 -0.53 -4.27
CA TRP A 315 2.60 0.62 -3.85
C TRP A 315 1.43 0.22 -2.96
N ALA A 316 0.60 -0.74 -3.38
CA ALA A 316 -0.55 -1.18 -2.60
C ALA A 316 -0.10 -1.76 -1.25
N ARG A 317 1.03 -2.48 -1.24
CA ARG A 317 1.65 -2.95 0.01
C ARG A 317 2.11 -1.78 0.88
N ALA A 318 2.75 -0.77 0.30
CA ALA A 318 3.16 0.41 1.05
C ALA A 318 1.97 1.18 1.65
N VAL A 319 0.87 1.34 0.90
CA VAL A 319 -0.38 1.94 1.39
C VAL A 319 -0.93 1.17 2.59
N LEU A 320 -0.91 -0.17 2.54
CA LEU A 320 -1.41 -1.01 3.61
C LEU A 320 -0.50 -1.05 4.84
N LEU A 321 0.82 -1.05 4.64
CA LEU A 321 1.85 -1.06 5.70
C LEU A 321 2.00 0.30 6.41
N THR A 322 1.67 1.40 5.72
CA THR A 322 1.78 2.76 6.26
C THR A 322 0.39 3.36 6.45
N SER A 323 -0.02 4.24 5.53
CA SER A 323 -1.38 4.76 5.39
C SER A 323 -1.51 5.36 3.99
N PRO A 324 -2.73 5.53 3.45
CA PRO A 324 -2.96 6.27 2.21
C PRO A 324 -2.26 7.63 2.15
N THR A 325 -2.32 8.39 3.24
CA THR A 325 -1.69 9.73 3.32
C THR A 325 -0.17 9.65 3.23
N VAL A 326 0.46 8.74 3.99
CA VAL A 326 1.93 8.58 3.96
C VAL A 326 2.40 8.07 2.61
N ALA A 327 1.66 7.14 1.99
CA ALA A 327 1.97 6.61 0.67
C ALA A 327 1.93 7.70 -0.41
N THR A 328 0.87 8.50 -0.44
CA THR A 328 0.71 9.57 -1.45
C THR A 328 1.72 10.70 -1.29
N VAL A 329 2.02 11.10 -0.05
CA VAL A 329 3.10 12.05 0.22
C VAL A 329 4.45 11.44 -0.17
N GLY A 330 4.65 10.14 0.08
CA GLY A 330 5.85 9.43 -0.37
C GLY A 330 6.05 9.44 -1.87
N LEU A 331 4.97 9.28 -2.61
CA LEU A 331 4.99 9.37 -4.06
C LEU A 331 5.16 10.79 -4.58
N SER A 332 5.01 11.83 -3.76
CA SER A 332 5.37 13.19 -4.19
C SER A 332 6.86 13.30 -4.52
N LEU A 333 7.71 12.37 -4.07
CA LEU A 333 9.10 12.23 -4.51
C LEU A 333 9.23 12.04 -6.04
N THR A 334 8.16 11.65 -6.73
CA THR A 334 8.12 11.63 -8.21
C THR A 334 8.33 13.03 -8.82
N VAL A 335 7.94 14.11 -8.14
CA VAL A 335 8.11 15.49 -8.64
C VAL A 335 9.60 15.85 -8.86
N PRO A 336 10.49 15.79 -7.85
CA PRO A 336 11.90 16.07 -8.08
C PRO A 336 12.56 15.06 -9.04
N LEU A 337 12.11 13.80 -9.05
CA LEU A 337 12.61 12.80 -9.98
C LEU A 337 12.20 13.12 -11.44
N ALA A 338 10.98 13.60 -11.66
CA ALA A 338 10.46 14.00 -12.96
C ALA A 338 11.22 15.23 -13.50
N ILE A 339 11.52 16.21 -12.65
CA ILE A 339 12.32 17.39 -13.04
C ILE A 339 13.73 16.96 -13.48
N VAL A 340 14.37 16.04 -12.73
CA VAL A 340 15.68 15.48 -13.12
C VAL A 340 15.57 14.71 -14.43
N ALA A 341 14.49 13.97 -14.63
CA ALA A 341 14.27 13.22 -15.85
C ALA A 341 14.06 14.13 -17.06
N ASP A 342 13.28 15.21 -16.94
CA ASP A 342 13.09 16.19 -18.01
C ASP A 342 14.37 16.93 -18.35
N PHE A 343 15.21 17.24 -17.35
CA PHE A 343 16.54 17.78 -17.60
C PHE A 343 17.44 16.81 -18.38
N TRP A 344 17.43 15.52 -18.04
CA TRP A 344 18.33 14.53 -18.63
C TRP A 344 17.89 14.02 -20.01
N PHE A 345 16.59 13.78 -20.18
CA PHE A 345 16.03 13.15 -21.39
C PHE A 345 15.48 14.15 -22.39
N HIS A 346 14.94 15.28 -21.93
CA HIS A 346 14.32 16.30 -22.77
C HIS A 346 15.13 17.59 -22.87
N GLY A 347 16.20 17.73 -22.07
CA GLY A 347 17.07 18.91 -22.07
C GLY A 347 16.43 20.17 -21.46
N ILE A 348 15.32 20.01 -20.71
CA ILE A 348 14.59 21.13 -20.11
C ILE A 348 15.34 21.60 -18.87
N LEU A 349 15.84 22.85 -18.89
CA LEU A 349 16.63 23.41 -17.79
C LEU A 349 15.74 23.63 -16.55
N PRO A 350 16.10 23.09 -15.37
CA PRO A 350 15.34 23.35 -14.16
C PRO A 350 15.44 24.81 -13.78
N THR A 351 14.30 25.50 -13.70
CA THR A 351 14.23 26.88 -13.24
C THR A 351 14.47 26.94 -11.72
N ASN A 352 14.88 28.11 -11.21
CA ASN A 352 15.04 28.32 -9.77
C ASN A 352 13.76 27.94 -8.97
N VAL A 353 12.60 28.11 -9.60
CA VAL A 353 11.30 27.74 -9.02
C VAL A 353 11.15 26.23 -8.87
N THR A 354 11.48 25.46 -9.92
CA THR A 354 11.43 23.98 -9.87
C THR A 354 12.39 23.39 -8.83
N LEU A 355 13.54 24.03 -8.61
CA LEU A 355 14.50 23.64 -7.58
C LEU A 355 13.96 23.87 -6.16
N VAL A 356 13.34 25.04 -5.92
CA VAL A 356 12.71 25.33 -4.62
C VAL A 356 11.54 24.38 -4.35
N ALA A 357 10.71 24.11 -5.35
CA ALA A 357 9.60 23.15 -5.21
C ALA A 357 10.09 21.73 -4.90
N SER A 358 11.13 21.26 -5.59
CA SER A 358 11.79 19.99 -5.30
C SER A 358 12.27 19.90 -3.84
N ALA A 359 12.90 20.96 -3.33
CA ALA A 359 13.35 21.03 -1.95
C ALA A 359 12.19 21.01 -0.94
N LEU A 360 11.08 21.70 -1.24
CA LEU A 360 9.87 21.71 -0.40
C LEU A 360 9.21 20.33 -0.35
N VAL A 361 9.10 19.64 -1.49
CA VAL A 361 8.52 18.29 -1.58
C VAL A 361 9.36 17.26 -0.81
N ILE A 362 10.69 17.28 -1.00
CA ILE A 362 11.60 16.41 -0.24
C ILE A 362 11.48 16.69 1.26
N SER A 363 11.40 17.97 1.64
CA SER A 363 11.23 18.39 3.03
C SER A 363 9.91 17.90 3.62
N GLY A 364 8.81 17.98 2.86
CA GLY A 364 7.49 17.47 3.26
C GLY A 364 7.48 15.96 3.48
N PHE A 365 8.13 15.22 2.58
CA PHE A 365 8.33 13.78 2.72
C PHE A 365 9.10 13.43 3.99
N VAL A 366 10.26 14.06 4.21
CA VAL A 366 11.09 13.80 5.41
C VAL A 366 10.32 14.15 6.67
N PHE A 367 9.65 15.30 6.69
CA PHE A 367 8.86 15.77 7.83
C PHE A 367 7.73 14.80 8.21
N ILE A 368 6.96 14.31 7.23
CA ILE A 368 5.89 13.35 7.49
C ILE A 368 6.44 12.01 7.97
N ASN A 369 7.57 11.54 7.42
CA ASN A 369 8.17 10.29 7.84
C ASN A 369 8.71 10.36 9.28
N VAL A 370 9.39 11.45 9.64
CA VAL A 370 9.89 11.67 11.00
C VAL A 370 8.72 11.82 12.00
N SER A 371 7.69 12.58 11.64
CA SER A 371 6.53 12.83 12.50
C SER A 371 5.66 11.59 12.70
N THR A 372 5.52 10.75 11.68
CA THR A 372 4.75 9.49 11.79
C THR A 372 5.45 8.51 12.73
N LYS A 373 6.79 8.47 12.71
CA LYS A 373 7.59 7.67 13.64
C LYS A 373 7.41 8.12 15.10
N GLN A 374 7.25 9.42 15.34
CA GLN A 374 6.94 9.96 16.68
C GLN A 374 5.49 9.66 17.11
N ASN A 375 4.50 9.85 16.25
CA ASN A 375 3.09 9.63 16.61
C ASN A 375 2.69 8.16 16.79
N GLN A 376 3.45 7.19 16.24
CA GLN A 376 3.27 5.77 16.56
C GLN A 376 3.56 5.43 18.04
N HIS A 377 4.23 6.32 18.78
CA HIS A 377 4.38 6.17 20.24
C HIS A 377 3.12 6.52 21.03
N GLU A 378 2.13 7.17 20.41
CA GLU A 378 0.97 7.72 21.11
C GLU A 378 -0.37 7.06 20.71
N TYR A 379 -0.41 6.39 19.54
CA TYR A 379 -1.61 5.72 19.06
C TYR A 379 -1.55 4.19 19.20
N HIS A 380 -1.78 3.71 20.42
CA HIS A 380 -2.36 2.37 20.60
C HIS A 380 -3.87 2.51 20.42
N PRO A 381 -4.48 1.99 19.34
CA PRO A 381 -5.92 1.76 19.39
C PRO A 381 -6.13 0.81 20.55
N GLN A 382 -6.82 1.28 21.60
CA GLN A 382 -7.35 0.40 22.63
C GLN A 382 -8.18 -0.64 21.89
N ARG A 383 -7.59 -1.82 21.69
CA ARG A 383 -8.33 -3.01 21.31
C ARG A 383 -9.40 -3.11 22.39
N SER A 384 -10.64 -2.79 22.04
CA SER A 384 -11.78 -2.81 22.94
C SER A 384 -11.76 -4.15 23.67
N LYS A 385 -11.26 -4.11 24.92
CA LYS A 385 -11.22 -5.26 25.83
C LYS A 385 -12.57 -5.45 26.50
N ASP A 386 -13.62 -4.89 25.90
CA ASP A 386 -14.94 -4.78 26.47
C ASP A 386 -15.91 -5.61 25.62
N ARG A 387 -15.69 -6.93 25.64
CA ARG A 387 -16.72 -7.92 25.26
C ARG A 387 -16.42 -9.40 25.58
N SER A 388 -15.37 -9.73 26.34
CA SER A 388 -15.10 -11.14 26.70
C SER A 388 -15.06 -11.47 28.19
N ASP A 389 -15.08 -10.51 29.12
CA ASP A 389 -14.97 -10.81 30.56
C ASP A 389 -16.29 -10.75 31.35
N THR A 390 -17.42 -10.38 30.74
CA THR A 390 -18.73 -10.41 31.44
C THR A 390 -19.50 -11.74 31.30
N GLY A 391 -18.92 -12.75 30.64
CA GLY A 391 -19.59 -14.04 30.39
C GLY A 391 -19.11 -15.23 31.23
N ALA A 392 -17.96 -15.11 31.91
CA ALA A 392 -17.36 -16.22 32.66
C ALA A 392 -17.80 -16.27 34.14
N ASP A 393 -18.02 -15.12 34.77
CA ASP A 393 -18.38 -15.06 36.20
C ASP A 393 -19.84 -15.45 36.51
N THR A 394 -20.74 -15.37 35.52
CA THR A 394 -22.15 -15.75 35.73
C THR A 394 -22.38 -17.26 35.71
N ARG A 395 -21.49 -18.04 35.07
CA ARG A 395 -21.62 -19.52 35.00
C ARG A 395 -21.08 -20.25 36.23
N LEU A 396 -20.17 -19.63 36.98
CA LEU A 396 -19.67 -20.20 38.24
C LEU A 396 -20.60 -19.92 39.42
N ARG A 397 -21.48 -18.92 39.32
CA ARG A 397 -22.47 -18.59 40.35
C ARG A 397 -23.79 -19.37 40.25
N SER A 398 -24.15 -19.93 39.09
CA SER A 398 -25.36 -20.76 38.97
C SER A 398 -25.13 -22.20 39.44
N ASN A 399 -23.92 -22.74 39.34
CA ASN A 399 -23.63 -24.12 39.73
C ASN A 399 -23.43 -24.33 41.25
N SER A 400 -23.28 -23.25 42.03
CA SER A 400 -23.16 -23.33 43.49
C SER A 400 -24.50 -23.20 44.22
N VAL A 401 -25.54 -22.66 43.57
CA VAL A 401 -26.87 -22.51 44.18
C VAL A 401 -27.70 -23.81 44.04
N ASP A 402 -27.50 -24.57 42.96
CA ASP A 402 -28.24 -25.83 42.74
C ASP A 402 -27.69 -27.04 43.54
N ARG A 403 -26.56 -26.89 44.25
CA ARG A 403 -26.00 -27.96 45.12
C ARG A 403 -26.33 -27.80 46.60
N MET A 404 -27.09 -26.77 46.99
CA MET A 404 -27.57 -26.58 48.36
C MET A 404 -29.08 -26.86 48.53
N ALA A 405 -29.76 -27.34 47.49
CA ALA A 405 -31.19 -27.63 47.51
C ALA A 405 -31.55 -29.07 47.08
N ALA A 406 -30.68 -30.04 47.37
CA ALA A 406 -30.97 -31.47 47.22
C ALA A 406 -30.59 -32.24 48.49
#